data_AF-A0A7U9WUB4-F1
#
_entry.id   AF-A0A7U9WUB4-F1
#
_cell.length_a   1.000
_cell.length_b   1.000
_cell.length_c   1.000
_cell.angle_alpha   90.00
_cell.angle_beta   90.00
_cell.angle_gamma   90.00
#
_symmetry.space_group_name_H-M   'P 1'
#
loop_
_entity.id
_entity.type
_entity.pdbx_description
1 polymer ?
#
loop_
_entity_poly.entity_id
_entity_poly.type
_entity_poly.pdbx_seq_one_letter_code
_entity_poly.pdbx_strand_id
1 'polypeptide(L)'
;MVFIGPCASKKLEASRRTIRSDVDFVITFEELAGMFEAKGLLPEAVEAIDKMNDATGAGRGYGVAGGVANAIEECIREYYPDVEVNIEHAESLAECKKMLMLAKAGKKNGCLIEGMACPGGCIAGAGTNIPVPQAAKEVAGFKASADRKIPEVKH
;
A
#
# COMPACT_ATOMS: atom_id res chain seq x y z
N MET A 1 11.06 -12.04 10.25
CA MET A 1 9.90 -11.13 10.33
C MET A 1 8.66 -11.78 9.71
N VAL A 2 7.47 -11.54 10.27
CA VAL A 2 6.18 -11.95 9.70
C VAL A 2 5.52 -10.75 9.04
N PHE A 3 5.17 -10.86 7.76
CA PHE A 3 4.38 -9.86 7.05
C PHE A 3 2.90 -10.21 7.11
N ILE A 4 2.06 -9.23 7.42
CA ILE A 4 0.60 -9.37 7.44
C ILE A 4 0.02 -8.41 6.41
N GLY A 5 -0.76 -8.91 5.45
CA GLY A 5 -1.35 -8.06 4.45
C GLY A 5 -2.30 -8.76 3.47
N PRO A 6 -2.99 -8.00 2.62
CA PRO A 6 -4.14 -8.51 1.85
C PRO A 6 -3.78 -9.31 0.59
N CYS A 7 -2.50 -9.53 0.31
CA CYS A 7 -2.03 -9.95 -1.00
C CYS A 7 -1.46 -11.37 -0.99
N ALA A 8 -2.11 -12.28 -1.73
CA ALA A 8 -1.58 -13.63 -1.93
C ALA A 8 -0.21 -13.61 -2.66
N SER A 9 0.01 -12.68 -3.59
CA SER A 9 1.27 -12.56 -4.32
C SER A 9 2.47 -12.25 -3.42
N LYS A 10 2.27 -11.68 -2.23
CA LYS A 10 3.36 -11.46 -1.27
C LYS A 10 3.95 -12.77 -0.75
N LYS A 11 3.19 -13.86 -0.72
CA LYS A 11 3.72 -15.20 -0.39
C LYS A 11 4.75 -15.64 -1.44
N LEU A 12 4.43 -15.43 -2.72
CA LEU A 12 5.35 -15.71 -3.82
C LEU A 12 6.57 -14.78 -3.77
N GLU A 13 6.38 -13.50 -3.46
CA GLU A 13 7.47 -12.53 -3.30
C GLU A 13 8.46 -12.95 -2.19
N ALA A 14 7.95 -13.32 -1.01
CA ALA A 14 8.76 -13.80 0.12
C ALA A 14 9.48 -15.12 -0.19
N SER A 15 8.92 -15.97 -1.06
CA SER A 15 9.56 -17.23 -1.48
C SER A 15 10.81 -17.03 -2.35
N ARG A 16 11.03 -15.82 -2.90
CA ARG A 16 12.20 -15.51 -3.73
C ARG A 16 13.47 -15.62 -2.89
N ARG A 17 14.51 -16.26 -3.44
CA ARG A 17 15.78 -16.49 -2.73
C ARG A 17 16.42 -15.21 -2.18
N THR A 18 16.23 -14.09 -2.86
CA THR A 18 16.77 -12.77 -2.47
C THR A 18 16.01 -12.10 -1.32
N ILE A 19 14.81 -12.57 -0.99
CA ILE A 19 13.92 -11.97 0.04
C ILE A 19 13.72 -12.93 1.22
N ARG A 20 13.89 -14.24 1.00
CA ARG A 20 13.62 -15.28 1.99
C ARG A 20 14.44 -15.16 3.29
N SER A 21 15.58 -14.48 3.27
CA SER A 21 16.35 -14.19 4.49
C SER A 21 15.68 -13.15 5.41
N ASP A 22 14.78 -12.34 4.87
CA ASP A 22 14.25 -11.15 5.55
C ASP A 22 12.80 -11.35 6.01
N VAL A 23 12.03 -12.16 5.27
CA VAL A 23 10.61 -12.46 5.55
C VAL A 23 10.42 -13.97 5.76
N ASP A 24 10.08 -14.37 6.99
CA ASP A 24 9.88 -15.77 7.36
C ASP A 24 8.50 -16.27 6.90
N PHE A 25 7.47 -15.45 7.12
CA PHE A 25 6.07 -15.81 6.85
C PHE A 25 5.27 -14.63 6.30
N VAL A 26 4.25 -14.95 5.51
CA VAL A 26 3.28 -14.01 4.97
C VAL A 26 1.89 -14.56 5.30
N ILE A 27 1.11 -13.78 6.06
CA ILE A 27 -0.24 -14.12 6.52
C ILE A 27 -1.23 -13.11 5.93
N THR A 28 -2.33 -13.58 5.35
CA THR A 28 -3.39 -12.67 4.87
C THR A 28 -4.28 -12.17 6.01
N PHE A 29 -5.06 -11.10 5.79
CA PHE A 29 -6.02 -10.66 6.81
C PHE A 29 -7.09 -11.72 7.07
N GLU A 30 -7.48 -12.46 6.04
CA GLU A 30 -8.40 -13.60 6.16
C GLU A 30 -7.81 -14.72 7.03
N GLU A 31 -6.56 -15.10 6.79
CA GLU A 31 -5.87 -16.13 7.57
C GLU A 31 -5.68 -15.70 9.03
N LEU A 32 -5.31 -14.44 9.26
CA LEU A 32 -5.17 -13.90 10.60
C LEU A 32 -6.51 -13.89 11.35
N ALA A 33 -7.60 -13.52 10.68
CA ALA A 33 -8.94 -13.57 11.26
C ALA A 33 -9.33 -15.00 11.66
N GLY A 34 -9.07 -15.99 10.81
CA GLY A 34 -9.29 -17.40 11.13
C GLY A 34 -8.45 -17.88 12.32
N MET A 35 -7.21 -17.38 12.48
CA MET A 35 -6.38 -17.67 13.65
C MET A 35 -6.98 -17.09 14.94
N PHE A 36 -7.53 -15.88 14.89
CA PHE A 36 -8.20 -15.26 16.04
C PHE A 36 -9.48 -16.02 16.42
N GLU A 37 -10.31 -16.36 15.44
CA GLU A 37 -11.52 -17.15 15.66
C GLU A 37 -11.21 -18.51 16.30
N ALA A 38 -10.22 -19.24 15.76
CA ALA A 38 -9.80 -20.54 16.30
C ALA A 38 -9.25 -20.45 17.73
N LYS A 39 -8.78 -19.27 18.17
CA LYS A 39 -8.31 -19.01 19.53
C LYS A 39 -9.37 -18.37 20.43
N GLY A 40 -10.57 -18.11 19.92
CA GLY A 40 -11.62 -17.40 20.66
C GLY A 40 -11.23 -15.95 20.98
N LEU A 41 -10.38 -15.34 20.17
CA LEU A 41 -9.96 -13.94 20.31
C LEU A 41 -10.88 -13.04 19.48
N LEU A 42 -11.42 -12.00 20.10
CA LEU A 42 -12.24 -10.98 19.47
C LEU A 42 -11.44 -9.67 19.43
N PRO A 43 -10.84 -9.29 18.29
CA PRO A 43 -10.04 -8.07 18.18
C PRO A 43 -10.81 -6.81 18.59
N GLU A 44 -12.12 -6.79 18.36
CA GLU A 44 -13.00 -5.66 18.67
C GLU A 44 -13.18 -5.46 20.18
N ALA A 45 -12.96 -6.51 20.97
CA ALA A 45 -13.02 -6.47 22.44
C ALA A 45 -11.69 -6.04 23.08
N VAL A 46 -10.64 -5.83 22.29
CA VAL A 46 -9.33 -5.42 22.77
C VAL A 46 -9.20 -3.91 22.70
N GLU A 47 -8.96 -3.28 23.84
CA GLU A 47 -8.59 -1.86 23.87
C GLU A 47 -7.15 -1.70 23.36
N ALA A 48 -6.95 -0.73 22.47
CA ALA A 48 -5.62 -0.38 21.99
C ALA A 48 -4.78 0.18 23.15
N ILE A 49 -3.72 -0.55 23.50
CA ILE A 49 -2.83 -0.19 24.61
C ILE A 49 -2.02 1.07 24.25
N ASP A 50 -1.61 1.19 22.99
CA ASP A 50 -0.82 2.31 22.48
C ASP A 50 -1.36 2.83 21.14
N LYS A 51 -1.21 4.14 20.90
CA LYS A 51 -1.44 4.73 19.57
C LYS A 51 -0.23 4.47 18.69
N MET A 52 -0.44 3.74 17.59
CA MET A 52 0.60 3.51 16.59
C MET A 52 0.85 4.79 15.78
N ASN A 53 1.96 5.48 16.05
CA ASN A 53 2.32 6.76 15.43
C ASN A 53 3.58 6.67 14.55
N ASP A 54 3.81 5.49 13.98
CA ASP A 54 5.10 5.15 13.35
C ASP A 54 5.20 5.55 11.87
N ALA A 55 4.11 6.04 11.27
CA ALA A 55 4.02 6.38 9.85
C ALA A 55 3.37 7.74 9.61
N THR A 56 3.91 8.47 8.63
CA THR A 56 3.35 9.73 8.12
C THR A 56 2.09 9.48 7.31
N GLY A 57 1.27 10.52 7.10
CA GLY A 57 0.06 10.44 6.29
C GLY A 57 0.32 9.91 4.88
N ALA A 58 1.42 10.33 4.26
CA ALA A 58 1.87 9.83 2.97
C ALA A 58 2.12 8.31 2.99
N GLY A 59 2.82 7.81 4.01
CA GLY A 59 3.08 6.37 4.16
C GLY A 59 1.82 5.55 4.48
N ARG A 60 0.91 6.08 5.30
CA ARG A 60 -0.36 5.42 5.64
C ARG A 60 -1.29 5.23 4.43
N GLY A 61 -1.10 6.01 3.37
CA GLY A 61 -1.92 5.96 2.15
C GLY A 61 -1.55 4.91 1.11
N TYR A 62 -0.41 4.20 1.25
CA TYR A 62 0.13 3.30 0.20
C TYR A 62 -0.81 2.17 -0.23
N GLY A 63 -1.71 1.75 0.66
CA GLY A 63 -2.60 0.62 0.40
C GLY A 63 -3.67 0.85 -0.67
N VAL A 64 -3.93 2.10 -1.05
CA VAL A 64 -4.93 2.47 -2.06
C VAL A 64 -4.25 2.65 -3.42
N ALA A 65 -4.93 2.33 -4.52
CA ALA A 65 -4.46 2.72 -5.85
C ALA A 65 -4.22 4.24 -5.92
N GLY A 66 -3.10 4.65 -6.49
CA GLY A 66 -2.63 6.05 -6.41
C GLY A 66 -1.77 6.35 -5.19
N GLY A 67 -1.81 5.52 -4.15
CA GLY A 67 -1.29 5.85 -2.82
C GLY A 67 0.21 6.08 -2.76
N VAL A 68 1.01 5.25 -3.42
CA VAL A 68 2.48 5.39 -3.41
C VAL A 68 2.90 6.57 -4.27
N ALA A 69 2.33 6.70 -5.46
CA ALA A 69 2.63 7.80 -6.35
C ALA A 69 2.21 9.16 -5.78
N ASN A 70 1.03 9.27 -5.16
CA ASN A 70 0.59 10.49 -4.46
C ASN A 70 1.53 10.85 -3.31
N ALA A 71 2.01 9.86 -2.55
CA ALA A 71 2.96 10.11 -1.48
C ALA A 71 4.32 10.62 -2.00
N ILE A 72 4.78 10.09 -3.13
CA ILE A 72 5.98 10.60 -3.83
C ILE A 72 5.73 12.04 -4.30
N GLU A 73 4.57 12.33 -4.88
CA GLU A 73 4.18 13.67 -5.32
C GLU A 73 4.17 14.67 -4.15
N GLU A 74 3.53 14.31 -3.04
CA GLU A 74 3.47 15.13 -1.81
C GLU A 74 4.89 15.44 -1.30
N CYS A 75 5.80 14.45 -1.33
CA CYS A 75 7.18 14.66 -0.92
C CYS A 75 7.96 15.56 -1.90
N ILE A 76 7.83 15.35 -3.21
CA ILE A 76 8.56 16.16 -4.20
C ILE A 76 8.09 17.61 -4.17
N ARG A 77 6.77 17.85 -4.08
CA ARG A 77 6.22 19.21 -4.00
C ARG A 77 6.74 20.00 -2.80
N GLU A 78 6.99 19.32 -1.68
CA GLU A 78 7.58 19.96 -0.50
C GLU A 78 9.09 20.16 -0.65
N TYR A 79 9.82 19.09 -0.98
CA TYR A 79 11.29 19.10 -0.90
C TYR A 79 11.95 19.76 -2.12
N TYR A 80 11.26 19.74 -3.26
CA TYR A 80 11.74 20.22 -4.55
C TYR A 80 10.60 20.93 -5.31
N PRO A 81 10.13 22.09 -4.82
CA PRO A 81 8.94 22.76 -5.36
C PRO A 81 9.07 23.18 -6.84
N ASP A 82 10.30 23.30 -7.35
CA ASP A 82 10.58 23.64 -8.75
C ASP A 82 10.60 22.43 -9.70
N VAL A 83 10.41 21.21 -9.18
CA VAL A 83 10.40 19.97 -9.97
C VAL A 83 8.97 19.58 -10.32
N GLU A 84 8.66 19.63 -11.61
CA GLU A 84 7.40 19.09 -12.13
C GLU A 84 7.44 17.55 -12.20
N VAL A 85 6.38 16.90 -11.73
CA VAL A 85 6.26 15.44 -11.72
C VAL A 85 5.03 15.04 -12.51
N ASN A 86 5.24 14.25 -13.56
CA ASN A 86 4.15 13.65 -14.32
C ASN A 86 3.86 12.27 -13.74
N ILE A 87 2.64 12.04 -13.28
CA ILE A 87 2.24 10.79 -12.62
C ILE A 87 1.14 10.11 -13.43
N GLU A 88 1.29 8.80 -13.57
CA GLU A 88 0.29 7.94 -14.21
C GLU A 88 -0.02 6.76 -13.30
N HIS A 89 -1.30 6.41 -13.24
CA HIS A 89 -1.77 5.27 -12.47
C HIS A 89 -2.44 4.27 -13.39
N ALA A 90 -2.13 2.99 -13.20
CA ALA A 90 -2.75 1.89 -13.91
C ALA A 90 -3.23 0.84 -12.91
N GLU A 91 -4.50 0.48 -13.03
CA GLU A 91 -5.16 -0.49 -12.18
C GLU A 91 -5.60 -1.69 -13.00
N SER A 92 -5.43 -2.89 -12.45
CA SER A 92 -5.48 -4.18 -13.16
C SER A 92 -4.23 -4.48 -13.99
N LEU A 93 -3.96 -5.77 -14.18
CA LEU A 93 -2.88 -6.24 -15.05
C LEU A 93 -3.06 -5.82 -16.51
N ALA A 94 -4.31 -5.66 -16.97
CA ALA A 94 -4.60 -5.26 -18.34
C ALA A 94 -4.18 -3.80 -18.59
N GLU A 95 -4.59 -2.87 -17.72
CA GLU A 95 -4.16 -1.46 -17.85
C GLU A 95 -2.68 -1.31 -17.54
N CYS A 96 -2.11 -2.07 -16.59
CA CYS A 96 -0.67 -2.08 -16.35
C CYS A 96 0.10 -2.46 -17.63
N LYS A 97 -0.34 -3.53 -18.33
CA LYS A 97 0.28 -3.95 -19.59
C LYS A 97 0.16 -2.87 -20.67
N LYS A 98 -1.02 -2.25 -20.81
CA LYS A 98 -1.25 -1.15 -21.76
C LYS A 98 -0.35 0.05 -21.45
N MET A 99 -0.23 0.43 -20.17
CA MET A 99 0.62 1.52 -19.72
C MET A 99 2.09 1.25 -20.04
N LEU A 100 2.57 0.03 -19.77
CA LEU A 100 3.93 -0.40 -20.13
C LEU A 100 4.18 -0.39 -21.64
N MET A 101 3.17 -0.75 -22.46
CA MET A 101 3.29 -0.66 -23.92
C MET A 101 3.40 0.80 -24.41
N LEU A 102 2.63 1.72 -23.81
CA LEU A 102 2.75 3.15 -24.10
C LEU A 102 4.11 3.70 -23.69
N ALA A 103 4.62 3.31 -22.52
CA ALA A 103 5.96 3.67 -22.07
C ALA A 103 7.05 3.15 -23.01
N LYS A 104 6.96 1.88 -23.44
CA LYS A 104 7.88 1.28 -24.42
C LYS A 104 7.87 2.03 -25.76
N ALA A 105 6.72 2.59 -26.16
CA ALA A 105 6.58 3.41 -27.37
C ALA A 105 7.04 4.87 -27.20
N GLY A 106 7.62 5.24 -26.05
CA GLY A 106 8.09 6.60 -25.76
C GLY A 106 6.99 7.59 -25.41
N LYS A 107 5.74 7.14 -25.20
CA LYS A 107 4.58 8.01 -24.93
C LYS A 107 4.41 8.41 -23.46
N LYS A 108 5.24 7.87 -22.57
CA LYS A 108 5.24 8.14 -21.12
C LYS A 108 6.63 8.51 -20.60
N ASN A 109 7.47 9.10 -21.46
CA ASN A 109 8.80 9.55 -21.08
C ASN A 109 8.71 10.63 -19.99
N GLY A 110 9.44 10.48 -18.90
CA GLY A 110 9.40 11.41 -17.77
C GLY A 110 8.21 11.21 -16.82
N CYS A 111 7.35 10.20 -17.03
CA CYS A 111 6.29 9.85 -16.10
C CYS A 111 6.78 8.89 -15.01
N LEU A 112 6.43 9.17 -13.76
CA LEU A 112 6.35 8.16 -12.72
C LEU A 112 5.07 7.33 -12.97
N ILE A 113 5.21 6.02 -13.11
CA ILE A 113 4.08 5.13 -13.38
C ILE A 113 3.88 4.20 -12.19
N GLU A 114 2.71 4.26 -11.58
CA GLU A 114 2.28 3.30 -10.55
C GLU A 114 1.34 2.26 -11.16
N GLY A 115 1.69 0.99 -11.01
CA GLY A 115 0.89 -0.14 -11.48
C GLY A 115 0.40 -0.99 -10.32
N MET A 116 -0.93 -1.12 -10.20
CA MET A 116 -1.57 -1.97 -9.20
C MET A 116 -2.33 -3.11 -9.89
N ALA A 117 -2.00 -4.36 -9.53
CA ALA A 117 -2.63 -5.53 -10.14
C ALA A 117 -4.13 -5.67 -9.76
N CYS A 118 -4.49 -5.23 -8.56
CA CYS A 118 -5.87 -5.21 -8.07
C CYS A 118 -6.48 -3.82 -8.31
N PRO A 119 -7.67 -3.70 -8.94
CA PRO A 119 -8.43 -2.45 -8.98
C PRO A 119 -8.77 -2.00 -7.56
N GLY A 120 -8.43 -0.77 -7.19
CA GLY A 120 -8.49 -0.23 -5.83
C GLY A 120 -7.20 -0.39 -5.01
N GLY A 121 -6.18 -1.08 -5.52
CA GLY A 121 -4.91 -1.28 -4.83
C GLY A 121 -4.94 -2.42 -3.81
N CYS A 122 -4.07 -2.37 -2.80
CA CYS A 122 -3.96 -3.42 -1.79
C CYS A 122 -5.23 -3.56 -0.94
N ILE A 123 -5.99 -2.49 -0.70
CA ILE A 123 -7.28 -2.55 0.01
C ILE A 123 -8.35 -3.38 -0.70
N ALA A 124 -8.11 -3.73 -1.97
CA ALA A 124 -8.94 -4.61 -2.77
C ALA A 124 -8.23 -5.95 -3.09
N GLY A 125 -7.18 -6.28 -2.34
CA GLY A 125 -6.46 -7.55 -2.48
C GLY A 125 -7.33 -8.75 -2.14
N ALA A 126 -6.98 -9.93 -2.66
CA ALA A 126 -7.79 -11.14 -2.52
C ALA A 126 -7.97 -11.62 -1.06
N GLY A 127 -7.07 -11.23 -0.15
CA GLY A 127 -7.13 -11.60 1.27
C GLY A 127 -7.62 -10.46 2.17
N THR A 128 -8.51 -9.59 1.67
CA THR A 128 -9.20 -8.57 2.46
C THR A 128 -10.54 -9.10 2.99
N ASN A 129 -11.02 -8.50 4.09
CA ASN A 129 -12.18 -9.01 4.83
C ASN A 129 -13.39 -8.06 4.78
N ILE A 130 -13.25 -6.89 4.16
CA ILE A 130 -14.26 -5.83 4.14
C ILE A 130 -14.45 -5.24 2.74
N PRO A 131 -15.62 -4.63 2.44
CA PRO A 131 -15.85 -3.97 1.16
C PRO A 131 -14.84 -2.85 0.86
N VAL A 132 -14.43 -2.75 -0.41
CA VAL A 132 -13.45 -1.74 -0.87
C VAL A 132 -13.83 -0.30 -0.50
N PRO A 133 -15.10 0.17 -0.67
CA PRO A 133 -15.46 1.53 -0.28
C PRO A 133 -15.29 1.80 1.22
N GLN A 134 -15.56 0.79 2.06
CA GLN A 134 -15.34 0.88 3.50
C GLN A 134 -13.85 0.94 3.80
N ALA A 135 -13.05 0.05 3.23
CA ALA A 135 -11.59 0.05 3.41
C ALA A 135 -10.95 1.39 2.98
N ALA A 136 -11.37 1.95 1.85
CA ALA A 136 -10.90 3.25 1.37
C ALA A 136 -11.21 4.38 2.37
N LYS A 137 -12.40 4.38 2.95
CA LYS A 137 -12.80 5.35 3.98
C LYS A 137 -11.96 5.21 5.24
N GLU A 138 -11.73 3.99 5.72
CA GLU A 138 -10.90 3.73 6.90
C GLU A 138 -9.45 4.17 6.68
N VAL A 139 -8.87 3.86 5.51
CA VAL A 139 -7.51 4.31 5.18
C VAL A 139 -7.43 5.83 5.07
N ALA A 140 -8.45 6.49 4.52
CA ALA A 140 -8.49 7.96 4.48
C ALA A 140 -8.53 8.58 5.89
N GLY A 141 -9.32 8.01 6.81
CA GLY A 141 -9.32 8.42 8.21
C GLY A 141 -7.97 8.17 8.91
N PHE A 142 -7.38 7.00 8.66
CA PHE A 142 -6.07 6.65 9.21
C PHE A 142 -4.96 7.58 8.69
N LYS A 143 -4.97 7.92 7.40
CA LYS A 143 -4.08 8.93 6.80
C LYS A 143 -4.28 10.30 7.43
N ALA A 144 -5.52 10.75 7.60
CA ALA A 144 -5.83 12.08 8.14
C ALA A 144 -5.45 12.23 9.62
N SER A 145 -5.44 11.14 10.38
CA SER A 145 -5.04 11.12 11.80
C SER A 145 -3.53 11.06 12.03
N ALA A 146 -2.70 11.11 10.98
CA ALA A 146 -1.25 11.09 11.15
C ALA A 146 -0.73 12.44 11.68
N ASP A 147 0.15 12.38 12.68
CA ASP A 147 0.77 13.59 13.27
C ASP A 147 1.60 14.38 12.25
N ARG A 148 2.22 13.66 11.30
CA ARG A 148 3.05 14.24 10.23
C ARG A 148 2.52 13.83 8.87
N LYS A 149 2.43 14.78 7.93
CA LYS A 149 1.95 14.51 6.56
C LYS A 149 2.96 13.73 5.74
N ILE A 150 4.21 14.19 5.71
CA ILE A 150 5.33 13.62 4.96
C ILE A 150 6.56 13.46 5.87
N PRO A 151 7.56 12.63 5.51
CA PRO A 151 8.80 12.50 6.28
C PRO A 151 9.54 13.83 6.43
N GLU A 152 10.42 13.95 7.42
CA GLU A 152 11.32 15.11 7.50
C GLU A 152 12.54 14.88 6.61
N VAL A 153 12.99 15.92 5.92
CA VAL A 153 14.28 15.89 5.22
C VAL A 153 15.38 16.01 6.28
N LYS A 154 16.12 14.92 6.51
CA LYS A 154 17.36 15.02 7.28
C LYS A 154 18.41 15.64 6.37
N HIS A 155 18.75 16.91 6.64
CA HIS A 155 19.91 17.58 6.06
C HIS A 155 21.21 17.03 6.64
#